data_AF-A0A7C5KCB2-F1
#
_entry.id   AF-A0A7C5KCB2-F1
#
_cell.length_a   1.000
_cell.length_b   1.000
_cell.length_c   1.000
_cell.angle_alpha   90.00
_cell.angle_beta   90.00
_cell.angle_gamma   90.00
#
_symmetry.space_group_name_H-M   'P 1'
#
loop_
_entity.id
_entity.type
_entity.pdbx_description
1 polymer ?
#
loop_
_entity_poly.entity_id
_entity_poly.type
_entity_poly.pdbx_seq_one_letter_code
_entity_poly.pdbx_strand_id
1 'polypeptide(L)'
;MDLISKALLMGLGVVDITREKAERLIDDLVKRGEVASEERYKMIDKLLKQVDEQEKRLMQIVSETVKKTVSEMGLPTKDDMEKILKRLDDIEKKNS
;
A
#
# COMPACT_ATOMS: atom_id res chain seq x y z
N MET A 1 3.34 -11.54 -15.01
CA MET A 1 2.90 -10.24 -14.45
C MET A 1 3.42 -10.00 -13.04
N ASP A 2 3.35 -10.99 -12.13
CA ASP A 2 3.74 -10.82 -10.73
C ASP A 2 5.21 -10.37 -10.49
N LEU A 3 6.14 -10.79 -11.37
CA LEU A 3 7.57 -10.46 -11.25
C LEU A 3 7.88 -8.98 -11.58
N ILE A 4 7.14 -8.35 -12.50
CA ILE A 4 7.34 -6.93 -12.85
C ILE A 4 6.75 -6.04 -11.75
N SER A 5 5.58 -6.39 -11.23
CA SER A 5 5.00 -5.72 -10.06
C SER A 5 5.92 -5.83 -8.85
N LYS A 6 6.47 -7.02 -8.58
CA LYS A 6 7.45 -7.24 -7.51
C LYS A 6 8.76 -6.48 -7.74
N ALA A 7 9.30 -6.47 -8.96
CA ALA A 7 10.51 -5.72 -9.29
C ALA A 7 10.33 -4.21 -9.18
N LEU A 8 9.16 -3.68 -9.55
CA LEU A 8 8.80 -2.28 -9.34
C LEU A 8 8.70 -1.96 -7.84
N LEU A 9 8.02 -2.81 -7.05
CA LEU A 9 7.92 -2.62 -5.60
C LEU A 9 9.28 -2.68 -4.90
N MET A 10 10.17 -3.59 -5.34
CA MET A 10 11.56 -3.66 -4.87
C MET A 10 12.36 -2.41 -5.27
N GLY A 11 12.17 -1.89 -6.48
CA GLY A 11 12.80 -0.65 -6.95
C GLY A 11 12.28 0.62 -6.26
N LEU A 12 11.09 0.57 -5.66
CA LEU A 12 10.48 1.67 -4.89
C LEU A 12 10.86 1.64 -3.40
N GLY A 13 11.70 0.69 -2.96
CA GLY A 13 12.19 0.66 -1.58
C GLY A 13 11.23 0.02 -0.58
N VAL A 14 10.27 -0.80 -1.03
CA VAL A 14 9.48 -1.65 -0.13
C VAL A 14 10.38 -2.78 0.34
N VAL A 15 11.16 -2.52 1.39
CA VAL A 15 12.03 -3.52 1.99
C VAL A 15 11.14 -4.57 2.64
N ASP A 16 11.22 -5.80 2.14
CA ASP A 16 10.63 -6.99 2.76
C ASP A 16 11.34 -7.29 4.10
N ILE A 17 10.99 -6.49 5.11
CA ILE A 17 11.37 -6.70 6.51
C ILE A 17 10.46 -7.81 7.03
N THR A 18 10.99 -9.03 7.02
CA THR A 18 10.37 -10.17 7.67
C THR A 18 10.61 -10.10 9.17
N ARG A 19 9.75 -10.79 9.95
CA ARG A 19 9.95 -10.93 11.41
C ARG A 19 11.35 -11.43 11.76
N GLU A 20 11.88 -12.40 11.01
CA GLU A 20 13.24 -12.94 11.22
C GLU A 20 14.35 -11.90 11.00
N LYS A 21 14.16 -10.96 10.06
CA LYS A 21 15.12 -9.86 9.86
C LYS A 21 15.00 -8.82 10.97
N ALA A 22 13.77 -8.50 11.38
CA ALA A 22 13.52 -7.61 12.51
C ALA A 22 14.14 -8.16 13.81
N GLU A 23 13.93 -9.44 14.09
CA GLU A 23 14.52 -10.14 15.24
C GLU A 23 16.05 -10.07 15.21
N ARG A 24 16.67 -10.41 14.07
CA ARG A 24 18.13 -10.33 13.91
C ARG A 24 18.68 -8.92 14.14
N LEU A 25 18.03 -7.91 13.57
CA LEU A 25 18.44 -6.51 13.74
C LEU A 25 18.36 -6.07 15.19
N ILE A 26 17.24 -6.34 15.86
CA ILE A 26 17.07 -5.97 17.28
C ILE A 26 18.00 -6.79 18.17
N ASP A 27 18.25 -8.06 17.87
CA ASP A 27 19.18 -8.91 18.60
C ASP A 27 20.60 -8.35 18.59
N ASP A 28 21.06 -7.87 17.44
CA ASP A 28 22.39 -7.28 17.32
C ASP A 28 22.48 -5.94 18.08
N LEU A 29 21.40 -5.16 18.12
CA LEU A 29 21.33 -3.94 18.95
C LEU A 29 21.35 -4.27 20.45
N VAL A 30 20.67 -5.34 20.88
CA VAL A 30 20.72 -5.81 22.28
C VAL A 30 22.13 -6.26 22.65
N LYS A 31 22.79 -7.05 21.79
CA LYS A 31 24.18 -7.51 22.01
C LYS A 31 25.16 -6.35 22.13
N ARG A 32 24.93 -5.26 21.39
CA ARG A 32 25.74 -4.03 21.45
C ARG A 32 25.44 -3.17 22.67
N GLY A 33 24.42 -3.52 23.45
CA GLY A 33 23.95 -2.72 24.60
C GLY A 33 23.17 -1.46 24.19
N GLU A 34 22.79 -1.34 22.92
CA GLU A 34 22.03 -0.20 22.39
C GLU A 34 20.52 -0.31 22.70
N VAL A 35 20.04 -1.54 22.94
CA VAL A 35 18.65 -1.83 23.33
C VAL A 35 18.67 -2.72 24.57
N ALA A 36 17.83 -2.39 25.56
CA ALA A 36 17.67 -3.23 26.75
C ALA A 36 17.02 -4.58 26.37
N SER A 37 17.55 -5.68 26.91
CA SER A 37 17.04 -7.04 26.61
C SER A 37 15.54 -7.19 26.89
N GLU A 38 15.03 -6.51 27.91
CA GLU A 38 13.61 -6.48 28.27
C GLU A 38 12.73 -5.76 27.24
N GLU A 39 13.29 -4.84 26.46
CA GLU A 39 12.59 -4.08 25.42
C GLU A 39 12.64 -4.76 24.05
N ARG A 40 13.41 -5.84 23.89
CA ARG A 40 13.60 -6.57 22.63
C ARG A 40 12.30 -6.83 21.88
N TYR A 41 11.35 -7.52 22.53
CA TYR A 41 10.08 -7.91 21.91
C TYR A 41 9.23 -6.70 21.51
N LYS A 42 9.21 -5.66 22.34
CA LYS A 42 8.49 -4.40 22.08
C LYS A 42 9.08 -3.67 20.89
N MET A 43 10.41 -3.67 20.74
CA MET A 43 11.10 -3.04 19.61
C MET A 43 10.84 -3.78 18.29
N ILE A 44 10.82 -5.12 18.33
CA ILE A 44 10.45 -5.96 17.17
C ILE A 44 9.01 -5.66 16.73
N ASP A 45 8.05 -5.68 17.66
CA ASP A 45 6.64 -5.42 17.34
C ASP A 45 6.44 -4.00 16.78
N LYS A 46 7.11 -3.01 17.37
CA LYS A 46 7.08 -1.62 16.90
C LYS A 46 7.61 -1.50 15.47
N LEU A 47 8.75 -2.13 15.18
CA LEU A 47 9.35 -2.09 13.84
C LEU A 47 8.44 -2.75 12.80
N LEU A 48 7.86 -3.92 13.11
CA LEU A 48 6.92 -4.60 12.22
C LEU A 48 5.64 -3.80 11.99
N LYS A 49 5.09 -3.17 13.02
CA LYS A 49 3.93 -2.26 12.88
C LYS A 49 4.24 -1.06 12.00
N GLN A 50 5.41 -0.45 12.19
CA GLN A 50 5.82 0.68 11.36
C GLN A 50 5.94 0.29 9.88
N VAL A 51 6.42 -0.92 9.59
CA VAL A 51 6.49 -1.46 8.23
C VAL A 51 5.09 -1.62 7.62
N ASP A 52 4.15 -2.25 8.35
CA ASP A 52 2.76 -2.41 7.89
C ASP A 52 2.06 -1.06 7.62
N GLU A 53 2.28 -0.07 8.48
CA GLU A 53 1.74 1.28 8.27
C GLU A 53 2.36 2.01 7.06
N GLN A 54 3.67 1.85 6.85
CA GLN A 54 4.38 2.42 5.70
C GLN A 54 3.87 1.80 4.39
N GLU A 55 3.67 0.49 4.37
CA GLU A 55 3.14 -0.23 3.21
C GLU A 55 1.74 0.27 2.84
N LYS A 56 0.85 0.40 3.82
CA LYS A 56 -0.52 0.94 3.61
C LYS A 56 -0.50 2.35 3.04
N ARG A 57 0.33 3.25 3.61
CA ARG A 57 0.48 4.62 3.10
C ARG A 57 1.00 4.64 1.68
N LEU A 58 1.99 3.81 1.36
CA LEU A 58 2.52 3.72 0.00
C LEU A 58 1.46 3.23 -0.99
N MET A 59 0.71 2.19 -0.64
CA MET A 59 -0.40 1.69 -1.47
C MET A 59 -1.45 2.77 -1.74
N GLN A 60 -1.77 3.60 -0.74
CA GLN A 60 -2.69 4.74 -0.91
C GLN A 60 -2.13 5.76 -1.90
N ILE A 61 -0.87 6.18 -1.74
CA ILE A 61 -0.22 7.15 -2.63
C ILE A 61 -0.19 6.63 -4.08
N VAL A 62 0.17 5.35 -4.27
CA VAL A 62 0.18 4.73 -5.59
C VAL A 62 -1.22 4.71 -6.20
N SER A 63 -2.23 4.28 -5.43
CA SER A 63 -3.62 4.23 -5.90
C SER A 63 -4.14 5.62 -6.31
N GLU A 64 -3.87 6.64 -5.49
CA GLU A 64 -4.25 8.02 -5.78
C GLU A 64 -3.54 8.57 -7.01
N THR A 65 -2.24 8.29 -7.16
CA THR A 65 -1.44 8.71 -8.31
C THR A 65 -1.94 8.08 -9.60
N VAL A 66 -2.24 6.78 -9.57
CA VAL A 66 -2.81 6.07 -10.73
C VAL A 66 -4.19 6.63 -11.07
N LYS A 67 -5.07 6.80 -10.07
CA LYS A 67 -6.41 7.36 -10.28
C LYS A 67 -6.34 8.76 -10.90
N LYS A 68 -5.47 9.63 -10.38
CA LYS A 68 -5.25 10.98 -10.91
C LYS A 68 -4.76 10.94 -12.35
N THR A 69 -3.75 10.14 -12.64
CA THR A 69 -3.21 9.98 -14.01
C THR A 69 -4.28 9.55 -15.00
N VAL A 70 -5.09 8.53 -14.64
CA VAL A 70 -6.18 8.05 -15.48
C VAL A 70 -7.21 9.14 -15.75
N SER A 71 -7.58 9.92 -14.72
CA SER A 71 -8.50 11.06 -14.88
C SER A 71 -7.93 12.16 -15.76
N GLU A 72 -6.63 12.49 -15.62
CA GLU A 72 -5.96 13.51 -16.44
C GLU A 72 -5.84 13.11 -17.92
N MET A 73 -5.79 11.81 -18.21
CA MET A 73 -5.82 11.30 -19.59
C MET A 73 -7.21 11.35 -20.25
N GLY A 74 -8.23 11.82 -19.53
CA GLY A 74 -9.61 11.89 -20.03
C GLY A 74 -10.30 10.52 -20.14
N LEU A 75 -9.75 9.50 -19.47
CA LEU A 75 -10.35 8.16 -19.47
C LEU A 75 -11.50 8.11 -18.44
N PRO A 76 -12.71 7.69 -18.85
CA PRO A 76 -13.83 7.55 -17.91
C PRO A 76 -13.57 6.41 -16.93
N THR A 77 -13.89 6.63 -15.66
CA THR A 77 -13.82 5.59 -14.63
C THR A 77 -15.05 4.68 -14.68
N LYS A 78 -14.99 3.53 -13.99
CA LYS A 78 -16.14 2.64 -13.86
C LYS A 78 -17.34 3.36 -13.21
N ASP A 79 -17.09 4.18 -12.20
CA ASP A 79 -18.12 4.98 -11.53
C ASP A 79 -18.78 5.98 -12.49
N ASP A 80 -18.00 6.56 -13.42
CA ASP A 80 -18.53 7.45 -14.45
C ASP A 80 -19.45 6.70 -15.41
N MET A 81 -19.06 5.48 -15.81
CA MET A 81 -19.89 4.60 -16.64
C MET A 81 -21.20 4.20 -15.94
N GLU A 82 -21.15 3.84 -14.66
CA GLU A 82 -22.34 3.49 -13.88
C GLU A 82 -23.30 4.69 -13.74
N LYS A 83 -22.77 5.90 -13.54
CA LYS A 83 -23.58 7.13 -13.54
C LYS A 83 -24.24 7.39 -14.89
N ILE A 84 -23.52 7.16 -15.99
CA ILE A 84 -24.05 7.32 -17.34
C ILE A 84 -25.18 6.31 -17.59
N LEU A 85 -24.97 5.03 -17.27
CA LEU A 85 -25.97 3.97 -17.42
C LEU A 85 -27.23 4.26 -16.61
N LYS A 86 -27.08 4.68 -15.35
CA LYS A 86 -28.24 5.04 -14.52
C LYS A 86 -29.04 6.21 -15.09
N ARG A 87 -28.37 7.24 -15.63
CA ARG A 87 -29.05 8.36 -16.29
C ARG A 87 -29.75 7.93 -17.56
N LEU A 88 -29.18 7.00 -18.30
CA LEU A 88 -29.80 6.44 -19.51
C LEU A 88 -31.09 5.70 -19.15
N ASP A 89 -31.04 4.80 -18.16
CA ASP A 89 -32.23 4.08 -17.66
C ASP A 89 -33.35 5.03 -17.23
N ASP A 90 -33.02 6.11 -16.52
CA ASP A 90 -34.00 7.10 -16.06
C ASP A 90 -34.64 7.88 -17.23
N ILE A 91 -33.88 8.12 -18.31
CA ILE A 91 -34.38 8.76 -19.53
C ILE A 91 -35.28 7.80 -20.33
N GLU A 92 -34.88 6.54 -20.45
CA GLU A 92 -35.66 5.51 -21.13
C GLU A 92 -37.01 5.27 -20.45
N LYS A 93 -37.04 5.26 -19.11
CA LYS A 93 -38.27 5.17 -18.31
C LYS A 93 -39.18 6.39 -18.43
N LYS A 94 -38.65 7.58 -18.73
CA LYS A 94 -39.45 8.79 -18.92
C LYS A 94 -40.04 8.92 -20.32
N ASN A 95 -39.49 8.20 -21.30
CA ASN A 95 -39.92 8.21 -22.69
C ASN A 95 -40.68 6.94 -23.11
N SER A 96 -40.91 6.00 -22.18
CA SER A 96 -41.84 4.87 -22.32
C SER A 96 -43.16 5.18 -21.60
#